data_AF-A0A523QNT2-F1
#
_entry.id   AF-A0A523QNT2-F1
#
_cell.length_a   1.000
_cell.length_b   1.000
_cell.length_c   1.000
_cell.angle_alpha   90.00
_cell.angle_beta   90.00
_cell.angle_gamma   90.00
#
_symmetry.space_group_name_H-M   'P 1'
#
loop_
_entity.id
_entity.type
_entity.pdbx_description
1 polymer ?
#
loop_
_entity_poly.entity_id
_entity_poly.type
_entity_poly.pdbx_seq_one_letter_code
_entity_poly.pdbx_strand_id
1 'polypeptide(L)'
;MKKKTLTIIFFFLCLMGFSTLKAADIKGKVILSPKGKPYTEGIVLLKPLEEEYFSEAALDLEGNFIYSDLKPGKYIIKMDLYELTPFEEEIEIKDKNETLELNFTISLSLLDKILIFITKASDFMWGYWMIALLLGTGILLTYLTRLIQVRRLILSLKMVLRGALGKDKSEKEEGDISPYAALMTALAATVGNGNIAGVATAIAVGGPGAPVWMWIAGFFGMATKYAEGFLGVRFRIKNIRGEMSGGPMYYARNGIKNEKLAKFMGMLFAVCGAIACLLGTGNMMQSNSMALIFNREFQIPFWISGLVITGIVGAVILGGIKRIGRVSERLVPTMIILYFGGAIVVILANIINLPAALTTIFTSAFSVKAIGGGMVGVTIKLAISQGIRRGLLSNESGLGSAGIAQSASKSKDPSRNGLIAMTGTFIDTMVVNTLTTLAIVITGSYLKTAAYGDPRALTSTALTADAFASVIPYGGYIIALCSFLFGYSTLLGWCYYGEKCLEYIFGVRIIYPFRLAFITLLFIGSIIQGPHRYIVWYVGDVANAFMAFPNLLSLLLLAGLVGKVTTKYFYEK
;
A
#
# COMPACT_ATOMS: atom_id res chain seq x y z
N MET A 1 9.13 61.76 1.73
CA MET A 1 8.88 61.34 0.33
C MET A 1 8.98 59.82 0.14
N LYS A 2 8.23 58.99 0.89
CA LYS A 2 8.44 57.51 0.92
C LYS A 2 7.15 56.66 0.91
N LYS A 3 6.03 57.17 0.41
CA LYS A 3 4.80 56.35 0.21
C LYS A 3 4.30 56.30 -1.23
N LYS A 4 4.54 57.32 -2.07
CA LYS A 4 4.12 57.30 -3.49
C LYS A 4 5.01 56.43 -4.39
N THR A 5 6.29 56.22 -4.04
CA THR A 5 7.20 55.38 -4.83
C THR A 5 6.94 53.87 -4.66
N LEU A 6 6.40 53.44 -3.50
CA LEU A 6 6.09 52.04 -3.25
C LEU A 6 4.82 51.58 -3.97
N THR A 7 3.82 52.47 -4.10
CA THR A 7 2.59 52.18 -4.85
C THR A 7 2.84 52.10 -6.35
N ILE A 8 3.77 52.89 -6.89
CA ILE A 8 4.12 52.81 -8.32
C ILE A 8 4.89 51.51 -8.62
N ILE A 9 5.76 51.05 -7.70
CA ILE A 9 6.46 49.76 -7.85
C ILE A 9 5.50 48.57 -7.71
N PHE A 10 4.48 48.66 -6.83
CA PHE A 10 3.47 47.60 -6.70
C PHE A 10 2.48 47.57 -7.86
N PHE A 11 2.16 48.74 -8.45
CA PHE A 11 1.33 48.82 -9.66
C PHE A 11 2.10 48.37 -10.92
N PHE A 12 3.42 48.60 -10.98
CA PHE A 12 4.28 48.04 -12.04
C PHE A 12 4.53 46.54 -11.90
N LEU A 13 4.62 46.00 -10.68
CA LEU A 13 4.73 44.55 -10.44
C LEU A 13 3.43 43.79 -10.70
N CYS A 14 2.27 44.44 -10.62
CA CYS A 14 0.99 43.83 -11.05
C CYS A 14 0.76 43.91 -12.58
N LEU A 15 1.54 44.73 -13.31
CA LEU A 15 1.49 44.84 -14.77
C LEU A 15 2.55 44.01 -15.50
N MET A 16 3.45 43.33 -14.77
CA MET A 16 4.44 42.40 -15.34
C MET A 16 4.01 40.93 -15.33
N GLY A 17 2.71 40.66 -15.17
CA GLY A 17 2.10 39.34 -15.35
C GLY A 17 1.59 39.07 -16.77
N PHE A 18 1.93 39.89 -17.75
CA PHE A 18 1.75 39.51 -19.15
C PHE A 18 2.92 38.61 -19.55
N SER A 19 2.68 37.31 -19.49
CA SER A 19 3.41 36.33 -20.30
C SER A 19 3.50 36.88 -21.72
N THR A 20 4.71 37.27 -22.12
CA THR A 20 5.00 37.46 -23.54
C THR A 20 4.96 36.06 -24.15
N LEU A 21 3.77 35.67 -24.60
CA LEU A 21 3.51 34.43 -25.32
C LEU A 21 4.53 34.35 -26.46
N LYS A 22 5.23 33.23 -26.54
CA LYS A 22 6.08 32.96 -27.69
C LYS A 22 5.29 32.15 -28.70
N ALA A 23 5.65 32.36 -29.94
CA ALA A 23 5.28 31.55 -31.09
C ALA A 23 5.42 30.03 -30.74
N ALA A 24 4.33 29.26 -30.89
CA ALA A 24 4.17 27.81 -30.63
C ALA A 24 3.70 27.39 -29.22
N ASP A 25 2.89 28.23 -28.57
CA ASP A 25 2.23 27.91 -27.31
C ASP A 25 0.84 27.26 -27.54
N ILE A 26 0.50 26.21 -26.80
CA ILE A 26 -0.90 25.76 -26.64
C ILE A 26 -1.43 26.43 -25.38
N LYS A 27 -2.56 27.10 -25.51
CA LYS A 27 -3.35 27.59 -24.38
C LYS A 27 -4.68 26.85 -24.38
N GLY A 28 -5.10 26.34 -23.24
CA GLY A 28 -6.44 25.80 -23.18
C GLY A 28 -7.11 25.98 -21.84
N LYS A 29 -8.40 25.67 -21.82
CA LYS A 29 -9.26 25.81 -20.67
C LYS A 29 -10.14 24.58 -20.51
N VAL A 30 -10.23 24.08 -19.29
CA VAL A 30 -11.09 22.95 -18.93
C VAL A 30 -12.30 23.47 -18.16
N ILE A 31 -13.49 23.11 -18.63
CA ILE A 31 -14.77 23.60 -18.11
C ILE A 31 -15.67 22.43 -17.73
N LEU A 32 -16.32 22.51 -16.58
CA LEU A 32 -17.27 21.50 -16.11
C LEU A 32 -18.67 21.75 -16.68
N SER A 33 -19.20 20.78 -17.42
CA SER A 33 -20.58 20.75 -17.90
C SER A 33 -21.58 20.39 -16.78
N PRO A 34 -22.83 20.90 -16.79
CA PRO A 34 -23.40 21.92 -17.68
C PRO A 34 -23.21 23.36 -17.16
N LYS A 35 -22.48 23.54 -16.06
CA LYS A 35 -22.45 24.81 -15.32
C LYS A 35 -21.47 25.85 -15.88
N GLY A 36 -20.68 25.50 -16.91
CA GLY A 36 -19.71 26.42 -17.52
C GLY A 36 -18.61 26.88 -16.56
N LYS A 37 -18.44 26.20 -15.41
CA LYS A 37 -17.48 26.59 -14.39
C LYS A 37 -16.08 26.10 -14.75
N PRO A 38 -15.04 26.92 -14.56
CA PRO A 38 -13.66 26.46 -14.52
C PRO A 38 -13.51 25.16 -13.74
N TYR A 39 -12.81 24.19 -14.34
CA TYR A 39 -12.39 23.00 -13.65
C TYR A 39 -10.89 23.09 -13.36
N THR A 40 -10.50 22.89 -12.10
CA THR A 40 -9.17 23.26 -11.60
C THR A 40 -8.42 22.06 -11.02
N GLU A 41 -8.84 20.83 -11.36
CA GLU A 41 -8.30 19.60 -10.77
C GLU A 41 -7.77 18.66 -11.85
N GLY A 42 -6.77 17.84 -11.52
CA GLY A 42 -6.10 16.96 -12.47
C GLY A 42 -4.93 17.65 -13.19
N ILE A 43 -4.37 16.94 -14.16
CA ILE A 43 -3.31 17.41 -15.03
C ILE A 43 -3.72 17.20 -16.48
N VAL A 44 -3.35 18.15 -17.33
CA VAL A 44 -3.38 17.95 -18.77
C VAL A 44 -2.05 17.33 -19.15
N LEU A 45 -2.10 16.38 -20.07
CA LEU A 45 -0.98 15.63 -20.60
C LEU A 45 -0.91 15.86 -22.10
N LEU A 46 0.28 16.17 -22.62
CA LEU A 46 0.52 16.46 -24.03
C LEU A 46 1.71 15.64 -24.52
N LYS A 47 1.51 14.84 -25.58
CA LYS A 47 2.54 14.00 -26.19
C LYS A 47 2.63 14.22 -27.70
N PRO A 48 3.80 14.57 -28.27
CA PRO A 48 4.01 14.51 -29.72
C PRO A 48 3.81 13.10 -30.25
N LEU A 49 3.14 12.92 -31.40
CA LEU A 49 2.83 11.59 -31.93
C LEU A 49 4.08 10.74 -32.23
N GLU A 50 5.20 11.40 -32.52
CA GLU A 50 6.50 10.79 -32.83
C GLU A 50 7.36 10.54 -31.57
N GLU A 51 6.96 11.06 -30.41
CA GLU A 51 7.67 10.88 -29.15
C GLU A 51 6.92 9.91 -28.23
N GLU A 52 7.68 9.23 -27.36
CA GLU A 52 7.10 8.27 -26.41
C GLU A 52 6.53 8.95 -25.15
N TYR A 53 6.95 10.19 -24.85
CA TYR A 53 6.78 10.82 -23.54
C TYR A 53 5.72 11.92 -23.49
N PHE A 54 4.89 11.92 -22.44
CA PHE A 54 3.95 13.01 -22.13
C PHE A 54 4.62 14.12 -21.33
N SER A 55 4.29 15.36 -21.65
CA SER A 55 4.54 16.55 -20.83
C SER A 55 3.29 16.93 -20.05
N GLU A 56 3.46 17.40 -18.81
CA GLU A 56 2.35 17.67 -17.88
C GLU A 56 2.13 19.17 -17.70
N ALA A 57 0.87 19.60 -17.64
CA ALA A 57 0.49 20.95 -17.26
C ALA A 57 -0.64 20.91 -16.21
N ALA A 58 -0.43 21.59 -15.09
CA ALA A 58 -1.46 21.75 -14.07
C ALA A 58 -2.45 22.85 -14.47
N LEU A 59 -3.70 22.69 -14.05
CA LEU A 59 -4.75 23.70 -14.26
C LEU A 59 -4.63 24.80 -13.21
N ASP A 60 -4.75 26.06 -13.65
CA ASP A 60 -4.85 27.20 -12.74
C ASP A 60 -6.25 27.31 -12.09
N LEU A 61 -6.46 28.35 -11.27
CA LEU A 61 -7.72 28.60 -10.57
C LEU A 61 -8.89 28.94 -11.52
N GLU A 62 -8.60 29.27 -12.77
CA GLU A 62 -9.55 29.53 -13.84
C GLU A 62 -9.67 28.35 -14.81
N GLY A 63 -9.02 27.23 -14.51
CA GLY A 63 -9.01 26.03 -15.32
C GLY A 63 -8.21 26.16 -16.61
N ASN A 64 -7.31 27.14 -16.70
CA ASN A 64 -6.43 27.29 -17.84
C ASN A 64 -5.17 26.43 -17.67
N PHE A 65 -4.63 25.95 -18.79
CA PHE A 65 -3.32 25.31 -18.88
C PHE A 65 -2.54 25.91 -20.06
N ILE A 66 -1.22 25.89 -19.98
CA ILE A 66 -0.34 26.40 -21.03
C ILE A 66 0.80 25.40 -21.24
N TYR A 67 1.08 25.09 -22.49
CA TYR A 67 2.33 24.48 -22.93
C TYR A 67 3.07 25.46 -23.82
N SER A 68 4.36 25.63 -23.60
CA SER A 68 5.18 26.59 -24.34
C SER A 68 6.33 25.93 -25.09
N ASP A 69 6.81 26.63 -26.12
CA ASP A 69 7.97 26.24 -26.93
C ASP A 69 7.82 24.87 -27.64
N LEU A 70 6.62 24.57 -28.16
CA LEU A 70 6.35 23.31 -28.87
C LEU A 70 6.87 23.33 -30.33
N LYS A 71 7.10 22.14 -30.90
CA LYS A 71 7.48 21.99 -32.31
C LYS A 71 6.23 21.82 -33.18
N PRO A 72 6.23 22.25 -34.45
CA PRO A 72 5.16 21.87 -35.37
C PRO A 72 5.07 20.36 -35.51
N GLY A 73 3.86 19.82 -35.54
CA GLY A 73 3.60 18.39 -35.56
C GLY A 73 2.25 18.01 -34.96
N LYS A 74 1.96 16.71 -34.96
CA LYS A 74 0.76 16.16 -34.33
C LYS A 74 1.03 15.79 -32.88
N TYR A 75 0.05 16.02 -32.03
CA TYR A 75 0.11 15.77 -30.60
C TYR A 75 -1.15 15.06 -30.15
N ILE A 76 -1.03 14.24 -29.12
CA ILE A 76 -2.15 13.73 -28.33
C ILE A 76 -2.22 14.58 -27.07
N ILE A 77 -3.37 15.22 -26.86
CA ILE A 77 -3.69 15.92 -25.63
C ILE A 77 -4.77 15.15 -24.88
N LYS A 78 -4.53 14.87 -23.61
CA LYS A 78 -5.50 14.19 -22.75
C LYS A 78 -5.47 14.76 -21.35
N MET A 79 -6.52 14.54 -20.61
CA MET A 79 -6.53 14.87 -19.18
C MET A 79 -6.37 13.61 -18.36
N ASP A 80 -5.44 13.63 -17.41
CA ASP A 80 -5.40 12.67 -16.32
C ASP A 80 -6.04 13.30 -15.08
N LEU A 81 -7.18 12.72 -14.70
CA LEU A 81 -7.94 13.10 -13.53
C LEU A 81 -8.05 11.90 -12.59
N TYR A 82 -6.96 11.62 -11.87
CA TYR A 82 -6.90 10.51 -10.92
C TYR A 82 -7.26 9.17 -11.58
N GLU A 83 -6.55 8.81 -12.65
CA GLU A 83 -6.76 7.59 -13.47
C GLU A 83 -8.05 7.60 -14.32
N LEU A 84 -8.79 8.71 -14.32
CA LEU A 84 -9.81 8.98 -15.33
C LEU A 84 -9.18 9.72 -16.49
N THR A 85 -9.68 9.45 -17.69
CA THR A 85 -9.34 10.20 -18.90
C THR A 85 -10.60 10.86 -19.45
N PRO A 86 -11.01 12.03 -18.91
CA PRO A 86 -12.26 12.69 -19.30
C PRO A 86 -12.28 13.16 -20.76
N PHE A 87 -11.11 13.41 -21.33
CA PHE A 87 -10.92 13.67 -22.76
C PHE A 87 -9.54 13.18 -23.20
N GLU A 88 -9.47 12.78 -24.47
CA GLU A 88 -8.25 12.47 -25.21
C GLU A 88 -8.51 12.84 -26.68
N GLU A 89 -7.73 13.78 -27.22
CA GLU A 89 -7.88 14.29 -28.59
C GLU A 89 -6.52 14.38 -29.28
N GLU A 90 -6.50 14.13 -30.59
CA GLU A 90 -5.36 14.44 -31.45
C GLU A 90 -5.47 15.89 -31.93
N ILE A 91 -4.42 16.67 -31.72
CA ILE A 91 -4.31 18.06 -32.15
C ILE A 91 -3.10 18.22 -33.07
N GLU A 92 -3.13 19.20 -33.97
CA GLU A 92 -2.06 19.46 -34.91
C GLU A 92 -1.59 20.91 -34.80
N ILE A 93 -0.28 21.09 -34.58
CA ILE A 93 0.37 22.41 -34.59
C ILE A 93 1.00 22.60 -35.97
N LYS A 94 0.39 23.46 -36.79
CA LYS A 94 0.79 23.64 -38.20
C LYS A 94 1.92 24.65 -38.41
N ASP A 95 1.97 25.72 -37.61
CA ASP A 95 2.94 26.80 -37.76
C ASP A 95 3.57 27.16 -36.41
N LYS A 96 4.86 27.54 -36.42
CA LYS A 96 5.56 27.99 -35.21
C LYS A 96 4.99 29.29 -34.66
N ASN A 97 4.29 30.11 -35.44
CA ASN A 97 3.86 31.45 -35.01
C ASN A 97 2.43 31.54 -34.46
N GLU A 98 1.70 30.43 -34.36
CA GLU A 98 0.30 30.41 -33.95
C GLU A 98 0.13 29.87 -32.52
N THR A 99 -0.74 30.51 -31.73
CA THR A 99 -1.19 29.99 -30.43
C THR A 99 -2.46 29.19 -30.64
N LEU A 100 -2.46 27.92 -30.27
CA LEU A 100 -3.64 27.06 -30.37
C LEU A 100 -4.50 27.22 -29.11
N GLU A 101 -5.72 27.73 -29.24
CA GLU A 101 -6.68 27.83 -28.12
C GLU A 101 -7.61 26.60 -28.07
N LEU A 102 -7.55 25.84 -26.99
CA LEU A 102 -8.34 24.62 -26.79
C LEU A 102 -9.31 24.76 -25.62
N ASN A 103 -10.61 24.49 -25.84
CA ASN A 103 -11.60 24.49 -24.76
C ASN A 103 -12.18 23.09 -24.59
N PHE A 104 -11.84 22.43 -23.49
CA PHE A 104 -12.34 21.09 -23.17
C PHE A 104 -13.52 21.20 -22.20
N THR A 105 -14.66 20.63 -22.60
CA THR A 105 -15.82 20.52 -21.72
C THR A 105 -15.92 19.10 -21.19
N ILE A 106 -15.77 18.93 -19.88
CA ILE A 106 -15.83 17.62 -19.23
C ILE A 106 -17.17 17.43 -18.52
N SER A 107 -17.71 16.21 -18.58
CA SER A 107 -18.88 15.78 -17.82
C SER A 107 -18.47 14.66 -16.87
N LEU A 108 -18.60 14.91 -15.57
CA LEU A 108 -18.28 13.93 -14.54
C LEU A 108 -19.57 13.30 -14.02
N SER A 109 -19.65 11.97 -14.14
CA SER A 109 -20.69 11.16 -13.52
C SER A 109 -20.62 11.25 -11.99
N LEU A 110 -21.64 10.73 -11.30
CA LEU A 110 -21.59 10.62 -9.84
C LEU A 110 -20.42 9.73 -9.38
N LEU A 111 -20.14 8.64 -10.11
CA LEU A 111 -19.03 7.73 -9.79
C LEU A 111 -17.66 8.40 -9.96
N ASP A 112 -17.49 9.23 -10.99
CA ASP A 112 -16.26 9.99 -11.20
C ASP A 112 -16.00 10.95 -10.04
N LYS A 113 -17.04 11.69 -9.62
CA LYS A 113 -16.96 12.62 -8.48
C LYS A 113 -16.63 11.88 -7.18
N ILE A 114 -17.21 10.70 -6.98
CA ILE A 114 -16.90 9.83 -5.84
C ILE A 114 -15.44 9.38 -5.88
N LEU A 115 -14.95 8.92 -7.04
CA LEU A 115 -13.56 8.49 -7.20
C LEU A 115 -12.59 9.64 -6.88
N ILE A 116 -12.82 10.82 -7.45
CA ILE A 116 -11.99 12.01 -7.21
C ILE A 116 -11.98 12.38 -5.72
N PHE A 117 -13.16 12.43 -5.09
CA PHE A 117 -13.29 12.75 -3.67
C PHE A 117 -12.52 11.75 -2.78
N ILE A 118 -12.68 10.45 -3.02
CA ILE A 118 -12.05 9.41 -2.19
C ILE A 118 -10.54 9.37 -2.45
N THR A 119 -10.09 9.62 -3.68
CA THR A 119 -8.65 9.73 -3.98
C THR A 119 -8.01 10.88 -3.23
N LYS A 120 -8.64 12.06 -3.23
CA LYS A 120 -8.19 13.21 -2.44
C LYS A 120 -8.18 12.93 -0.94
N ALA A 121 -9.23 12.28 -0.44
CA ALA A 121 -9.28 11.87 0.96
C ALA A 121 -8.13 10.91 1.28
N SER A 122 -7.84 9.95 0.40
CA SER A 122 -6.71 9.03 0.55
C SER A 122 -5.38 9.77 0.58
N ASP A 123 -5.14 10.70 -0.34
CA ASP A 123 -3.89 11.44 -0.41
C ASP A 123 -3.69 12.37 0.79
N PHE A 124 -4.77 12.98 1.29
CA PHE A 124 -4.74 13.74 2.53
C PHE A 124 -4.42 12.83 3.74
N MET A 125 -5.07 11.67 3.83
CA MET A 125 -4.90 10.74 4.94
C MET A 125 -3.50 10.12 4.99
N TRP A 126 -2.90 9.87 3.83
CA TRP A 126 -1.52 9.39 3.69
C TRP A 126 -0.50 10.52 3.53
N GLY A 127 -0.90 11.75 3.84
CA GLY A 127 -0.03 12.91 3.88
C GLY A 127 1.04 12.82 4.97
N TYR A 128 1.87 13.86 5.05
CA TYR A 128 3.03 13.87 5.94
C TYR A 128 2.73 13.66 7.42
N TRP A 129 1.56 14.07 7.89
CA TRP A 129 1.16 13.92 9.28
C TRP A 129 1.03 12.44 9.67
N MET A 130 0.46 11.60 8.81
CA MET A 130 0.31 10.16 9.05
C MET A 130 1.66 9.46 8.96
N ILE A 131 2.48 9.83 7.97
CA ILE A 131 3.86 9.35 7.84
C ILE A 131 4.67 9.66 9.10
N ALA A 132 4.59 10.90 9.59
CA ALA A 132 5.27 11.33 10.81
C ALA A 132 4.76 10.56 12.04
N LEU A 133 3.45 10.30 12.13
CA LEU A 133 2.88 9.52 13.22
C LEU A 133 3.36 8.06 13.19
N LEU A 134 3.35 7.42 12.01
CA LEU A 134 3.79 6.03 11.82
C LEU A 134 5.29 5.87 12.11
N LEU A 135 6.15 6.64 11.44
CA LEU A 135 7.60 6.59 11.65
C LEU A 135 7.97 7.05 13.06
N GLY A 136 7.37 8.13 13.55
CA GLY A 136 7.62 8.65 14.90
C GLY A 136 7.28 7.63 15.99
N THR A 137 6.17 6.92 15.85
CA THR A 137 5.80 5.81 16.76
C THR A 137 6.83 4.69 16.70
N GLY A 138 7.25 4.28 15.49
CA GLY A 138 8.27 3.24 15.33
C GLY A 138 9.64 3.62 15.90
N ILE A 139 10.06 4.88 15.72
CA ILE A 139 11.31 5.42 16.29
C ILE A 139 11.23 5.45 17.82
N LEU A 140 10.13 5.95 18.39
CA LEU A 140 9.93 5.98 19.83
C LEU A 140 9.96 4.58 20.44
N LEU A 141 9.21 3.64 19.86
CA LEU A 141 9.18 2.24 20.33
C LEU A 141 10.53 1.57 20.16
N THR A 142 11.24 1.86 19.08
CA THR A 142 12.62 1.40 18.87
C THR A 142 13.53 1.85 20.01
N TYR A 143 13.45 3.12 20.40
CA TYR A 143 14.22 3.65 21.52
C TYR A 143 13.83 2.98 22.85
N LEU A 144 12.53 2.94 23.18
CA LEU A 144 12.02 2.41 24.44
C LEU A 144 12.24 0.90 24.62
N THR A 145 12.29 0.15 23.53
CA THR A 145 12.60 -1.30 23.53
C THR A 145 14.09 -1.60 23.35
N ARG A 146 14.93 -0.56 23.32
CA ARG A 146 16.40 -0.62 23.18
C ARG A 146 16.85 -1.31 21.88
N LEU A 147 16.34 -0.88 20.73
CA LEU A 147 16.65 -1.45 19.40
C LEU A 147 16.36 -2.96 19.34
N ILE A 148 15.17 -3.36 19.80
CA ILE A 148 14.76 -4.78 19.89
C ILE A 148 14.90 -5.51 18.54
N GLN A 149 14.59 -4.82 17.45
CA GLN A 149 14.64 -5.35 16.09
C GLN A 149 16.05 -5.66 15.60
N VAL A 150 17.09 -5.13 16.24
CA VAL A 150 18.50 -5.49 15.96
C VAL A 150 18.97 -6.48 17.02
N ARG A 151 18.80 -6.15 18.30
CA ARG A 151 19.37 -6.92 19.41
C ARG A 151 18.76 -8.31 19.57
N ARG A 152 17.50 -8.50 19.17
CA ARG A 152 16.74 -9.75 19.40
C ARG A 152 16.21 -10.39 18.11
N LEU A 153 16.60 -9.92 16.93
CA LEU A 153 16.19 -10.52 15.66
C LEU A 153 16.59 -12.00 15.56
N ILE A 154 17.85 -12.32 15.86
CA ILE A 154 18.36 -13.71 15.79
C ILE A 154 17.57 -14.62 16.73
N LEU A 155 17.28 -14.16 17.95
CA LEU A 155 16.46 -14.90 18.91
C LEU A 155 15.06 -15.14 18.32
N SER A 156 14.46 -14.11 17.75
CA SER A 156 13.12 -14.22 17.18
C SER A 156 13.06 -15.18 15.99
N LEU A 157 14.01 -15.10 15.06
CA LEU A 157 14.12 -16.05 13.94
C LEU A 157 14.31 -17.49 14.43
N LYS A 158 15.13 -17.71 15.48
CA LYS A 158 15.27 -19.04 16.10
C LYS A 158 13.95 -19.55 16.70
N MET A 159 13.12 -18.66 17.26
CA MET A 159 11.80 -19.04 17.80
C MET A 159 10.85 -19.44 16.67
N VAL A 160 10.81 -18.68 15.58
CA VAL A 160 10.01 -19.01 14.39
C VAL A 160 10.44 -20.33 13.77
N LEU A 161 11.74 -20.55 13.61
CA LEU A 161 12.28 -21.82 13.10
C LEU A 161 11.95 -23.02 14.00
N ARG A 162 12.02 -22.86 15.33
CA ARG A 162 11.59 -23.91 16.27
C ARG A 162 10.10 -24.22 16.13
N GLY A 163 9.28 -23.20 15.94
CA GLY A 163 7.85 -23.35 15.65
C GLY A 163 7.60 -24.11 14.34
N ALA A 164 8.30 -23.74 13.26
CA ALA A 164 8.21 -24.41 11.96
C ALA A 164 8.58 -25.91 12.03
N LEU A 165 9.52 -26.26 12.92
CA LEU A 165 9.96 -27.63 13.15
C LEU A 165 9.08 -28.41 14.14
N GLY A 166 7.99 -27.82 14.65
CA GLY A 166 7.12 -28.45 15.66
C GLY A 166 7.79 -28.67 17.02
N LYS A 167 8.86 -27.92 17.32
CA LYS A 167 9.67 -28.04 18.55
C LYS A 167 9.31 -27.00 19.60
N ASP A 168 8.18 -26.31 19.44
CA ASP A 168 7.72 -25.27 20.34
C ASP A 168 6.94 -25.87 21.52
N LYS A 169 7.42 -25.65 22.74
CA LYS A 169 6.82 -26.21 23.97
C LYS A 169 5.56 -25.46 24.43
N SER A 170 5.27 -24.29 23.85
CA SER A 170 4.15 -23.44 24.26
C SER A 170 2.77 -23.92 23.75
N GLU A 171 2.70 -24.98 22.95
CA GLU A 171 1.43 -25.51 22.43
C GLU A 171 0.42 -25.96 23.51
N LYS A 172 0.87 -26.16 24.75
CA LYS A 172 0.04 -26.51 25.90
C LYS A 172 -0.54 -25.30 26.64
N GLU A 173 -0.17 -24.09 26.26
CA GLU A 173 -0.68 -22.86 26.89
C GLU A 173 -2.04 -22.44 26.32
N GLU A 174 -2.70 -21.51 27.02
CA GLU A 174 -4.01 -20.99 26.61
C GLU A 174 -3.92 -20.15 25.33
N GLY A 175 -4.79 -20.47 24.37
CA GLY A 175 -4.93 -19.82 23.07
C GLY A 175 -5.58 -20.75 22.05
N ASP A 176 -5.85 -20.24 20.84
CA ASP A 176 -6.57 -20.96 19.79
C ASP A 176 -5.64 -21.72 18.84
N ILE A 177 -4.50 -21.11 18.51
CA ILE A 177 -3.54 -21.58 17.51
C ILE A 177 -2.09 -21.47 18.02
N SER A 178 -1.16 -22.26 17.46
CA SER A 178 0.27 -22.20 17.85
C SER A 178 0.85 -20.79 17.59
N PRO A 179 1.94 -20.38 18.26
CA PRO A 179 2.61 -19.11 17.93
C PRO A 179 3.11 -19.05 16.48
N TYR A 180 3.50 -20.21 15.91
CA TYR A 180 3.86 -20.34 14.51
C TYR A 180 2.66 -20.12 13.59
N ALA A 181 1.51 -20.76 13.86
CA ALA A 181 0.26 -20.50 13.15
C ALA A 181 -0.17 -19.03 13.25
N ALA A 182 -0.02 -18.41 14.41
CA ALA A 182 -0.34 -17.00 14.60
C ALA A 182 0.53 -16.10 13.71
N LEU A 183 1.85 -16.40 13.64
CA LEU A 183 2.74 -15.72 12.70
C LEU A 183 2.37 -15.99 11.24
N MET A 184 2.10 -17.24 10.87
CA MET A 184 1.75 -17.60 9.49
C MET A 184 0.41 -16.99 9.10
N THR A 185 -0.55 -16.87 10.02
CA THR A 185 -1.81 -16.14 9.80
C THR A 185 -1.55 -14.65 9.60
N ALA A 186 -0.62 -14.08 10.38
CA ALA A 186 -0.21 -12.68 10.22
C ALA A 186 0.50 -12.42 8.89
N LEU A 187 1.45 -13.29 8.53
CA LEU A 187 2.16 -13.25 7.26
C LEU A 187 1.23 -13.54 6.07
N ALA A 188 0.20 -14.37 6.24
CA ALA A 188 -0.79 -14.58 5.20
C ALA A 188 -1.48 -13.26 4.82
N ALA A 189 -1.80 -12.43 5.83
CA ALA A 189 -2.38 -11.11 5.64
C ALA A 189 -1.39 -10.09 5.08
N THR A 190 -0.13 -10.09 5.53
CA THR A 190 0.83 -9.05 5.13
C THR A 190 1.60 -9.39 3.86
N VAL A 191 2.09 -10.64 3.74
CA VAL A 191 2.78 -11.13 2.55
C VAL A 191 1.73 -11.48 1.50
N GLY A 192 1.33 -10.44 0.77
CA GLY A 192 0.23 -10.45 -0.17
C GLY A 192 0.63 -9.79 -1.49
N ASN A 193 -0.35 -9.50 -2.35
CA ASN A 193 -0.08 -8.75 -3.57
C ASN A 193 0.60 -7.40 -3.31
N GLY A 194 0.50 -6.82 -2.10
CA GLY A 194 1.27 -5.63 -1.69
C GLY A 194 2.79 -5.76 -1.86
N ASN A 195 3.37 -6.95 -1.66
CA ASN A 195 4.82 -7.16 -1.81
C ASN A 195 5.27 -7.28 -3.25
N ILE A 196 4.36 -7.63 -4.16
CA ILE A 196 4.64 -7.77 -5.60
C ILE A 196 4.18 -6.49 -6.28
N ALA A 197 2.87 -6.28 -6.33
CA ALA A 197 2.22 -5.12 -6.92
C ALA A 197 2.54 -3.81 -6.19
N GLY A 198 2.48 -3.79 -4.86
CA GLY A 198 2.67 -2.54 -4.10
C GLY A 198 4.09 -2.00 -4.21
N VAL A 199 5.10 -2.88 -4.18
CA VAL A 199 6.51 -2.52 -4.44
C VAL A 199 6.69 -2.02 -5.88
N ALA A 200 6.14 -2.75 -6.85
CA ALA A 200 6.18 -2.35 -8.25
C ALA A 200 5.50 -0.99 -8.48
N THR A 201 4.34 -0.73 -7.88
CA THR A 201 3.66 0.57 -7.93
C THR A 201 4.47 1.66 -7.24
N ALA A 202 5.14 1.36 -6.12
CA ALA A 202 6.04 2.32 -5.48
C ALA A 202 7.19 2.72 -6.41
N ILE A 203 7.77 1.77 -7.15
CA ILE A 203 8.82 2.03 -8.15
C ILE A 203 8.26 2.77 -9.36
N ALA A 204 7.09 2.37 -9.85
CA ALA A 204 6.49 2.95 -11.06
C ALA A 204 6.04 4.39 -10.88
N VAL A 205 5.64 4.79 -9.67
CA VAL A 205 5.18 6.15 -9.33
C VAL A 205 6.28 6.96 -8.66
N GLY A 206 6.97 6.38 -7.67
CA GLY A 206 8.00 7.05 -6.86
C GLY A 206 9.43 6.88 -7.36
N GLY A 207 9.63 6.18 -8.48
CA GLY A 207 10.94 5.84 -9.03
C GLY A 207 11.65 4.71 -8.27
N PRO A 208 12.79 4.23 -8.79
CA PRO A 208 13.56 3.12 -8.20
C PRO A 208 14.15 3.43 -6.81
N GLY A 209 14.05 4.68 -6.34
CA GLY A 209 14.45 5.10 -5.00
C GLY A 209 13.39 4.91 -3.91
N ALA A 210 12.11 4.76 -4.26
CA ALA A 210 11.03 4.55 -3.29
C ALA A 210 11.26 3.35 -2.35
N PRO A 211 11.84 2.21 -2.78
CA PRO A 211 12.13 1.08 -1.90
C PRO A 211 13.04 1.38 -0.70
N VAL A 212 13.96 2.35 -0.80
CA VAL A 212 14.81 2.75 0.36
C VAL A 212 13.93 3.24 1.51
N TRP A 213 12.90 4.01 1.20
CA TRP A 213 11.94 4.51 2.18
C TRP A 213 10.99 3.42 2.68
N MET A 214 10.67 2.42 1.86
CA MET A 214 10.01 1.20 2.33
C MET A 214 10.87 0.47 3.35
N TRP A 215 12.18 0.36 3.13
CA TRP A 215 13.10 -0.30 4.07
C TRP A 215 13.23 0.45 5.39
N ILE A 216 13.35 1.78 5.35
CA ILE A 216 13.37 2.61 6.57
C ILE A 216 12.07 2.42 7.37
N ALA A 217 10.93 2.48 6.68
CA ALA A 217 9.62 2.26 7.31
C ALA A 217 9.49 0.84 7.89
N GLY A 218 9.98 -0.19 7.18
CA GLY A 218 9.99 -1.56 7.68
C GLY A 218 10.90 -1.73 8.92
N PHE A 219 12.08 -1.12 8.93
CA PHE A 219 13.02 -1.24 10.04
C PHE A 219 12.43 -0.69 11.35
N PHE A 220 11.84 0.51 11.32
CA PHE A 220 11.15 1.07 12.48
C PHE A 220 9.80 0.39 12.74
N GLY A 221 9.15 -0.09 11.69
CA GLY A 221 7.91 -0.86 11.75
C GLY A 221 8.05 -2.18 12.53
N MET A 222 9.23 -2.81 12.55
CA MET A 222 9.49 -4.00 13.38
C MET A 222 9.22 -3.73 14.87
N ALA A 223 9.64 -2.57 15.39
CA ALA A 223 9.37 -2.20 16.79
C ALA A 223 7.88 -1.90 17.03
N THR A 224 7.21 -1.29 16.06
CA THR A 224 5.75 -1.07 16.08
C THR A 224 5.00 -2.39 16.13
N LYS A 225 5.33 -3.33 15.24
CA LYS A 225 4.67 -4.64 15.16
C LYS A 225 4.99 -5.53 16.37
N TYR A 226 6.17 -5.37 16.97
CA TYR A 226 6.50 -5.94 18.28
C TYR A 226 5.50 -5.47 19.35
N ALA A 227 5.27 -4.15 19.45
CA ALA A 227 4.35 -3.57 20.42
C ALA A 227 2.90 -4.01 20.18
N GLU A 228 2.46 -4.10 18.92
CA GLU A 228 1.13 -4.59 18.57
C GLU A 228 0.92 -6.05 19.00
N GLY A 229 1.89 -6.92 18.71
CA GLY A 229 1.84 -8.33 19.13
C GLY A 229 1.88 -8.48 20.65
N PHE A 230 2.71 -7.69 21.32
CA PHE A 230 2.79 -7.63 22.78
C PHE A 230 1.44 -7.23 23.38
N LEU A 231 0.89 -6.09 22.97
CA LEU A 231 -0.36 -5.57 23.52
C LEU A 231 -1.56 -6.46 23.17
N GLY A 232 -1.55 -7.05 21.97
CA GLY A 232 -2.54 -8.02 21.52
C GLY A 232 -2.66 -9.22 22.45
N VAL A 233 -1.54 -9.78 22.93
CA VAL A 233 -1.56 -10.86 23.93
C VAL A 233 -1.83 -10.35 25.34
N ARG A 234 -1.29 -9.18 25.70
CA ARG A 234 -1.40 -8.62 27.06
C ARG A 234 -2.84 -8.27 27.48
N PHE A 235 -3.67 -7.87 26.52
CA PHE A 235 -5.02 -7.33 26.76
C PHE A 235 -6.13 -8.13 26.05
N ARG A 236 -5.84 -9.31 25.50
CA ARG A 236 -6.86 -10.21 24.95
C ARG A 236 -7.83 -10.69 26.03
N ILE A 237 -9.02 -11.03 25.59
CA ILE A 237 -10.07 -11.65 26.41
C ILE A 237 -10.50 -12.98 25.79
N LYS A 238 -11.18 -13.83 26.57
CA LYS A 238 -11.91 -14.98 26.02
C LYS A 238 -13.35 -14.56 25.71
N ASN A 239 -13.83 -14.88 24.52
CA ASN A 239 -15.21 -14.65 24.15
C ASN A 239 -16.13 -15.76 24.70
N ILE A 240 -17.44 -15.63 24.47
CA ILE A 240 -18.45 -16.60 24.92
C ILE A 240 -18.33 -17.99 24.27
N ARG A 241 -17.57 -18.12 23.16
CA ARG A 241 -17.25 -19.39 22.50
C ARG A 241 -15.93 -20.00 23.02
N GLY A 242 -15.28 -19.35 23.99
CA GLY A 242 -13.99 -19.77 24.54
C GLY A 242 -12.78 -19.45 23.64
N GLU A 243 -12.99 -18.73 22.53
CA GLU A 243 -11.93 -18.27 21.63
C GLU A 243 -11.31 -16.97 22.15
N MET A 244 -10.01 -16.77 21.90
CA MET A 244 -9.34 -15.53 22.23
C MET A 244 -9.77 -14.41 21.28
N SER A 245 -9.95 -13.22 21.84
CA SER A 245 -10.25 -12.00 21.09
C SER A 245 -9.37 -10.88 21.62
N GLY A 246 -8.60 -10.29 20.72
CA GLY A 246 -7.64 -9.25 21.04
C GLY A 246 -7.30 -8.41 19.81
N GLY A 247 -6.32 -7.53 19.98
CA GLY A 247 -5.99 -6.50 19.01
C GLY A 247 -6.31 -5.09 19.51
N PRO A 248 -6.22 -4.08 18.63
CA PRO A 248 -6.21 -2.69 19.05
C PRO A 248 -7.48 -2.21 19.71
N MET A 249 -8.63 -2.72 19.28
CA MET A 249 -9.90 -2.46 19.96
C MET A 249 -9.90 -2.89 21.44
N TYR A 250 -9.21 -3.98 21.77
CA TYR A 250 -9.14 -4.50 23.14
C TYR A 250 -8.05 -3.83 23.97
N TYR A 251 -6.84 -3.64 23.45
CA TYR A 251 -5.81 -2.95 24.25
C TYR A 251 -6.04 -1.45 24.35
N ALA A 252 -6.74 -0.81 23.40
CA ALA A 252 -7.25 0.55 23.60
C ALA A 252 -8.25 0.56 24.76
N ARG A 253 -9.25 -0.33 24.70
CA ARG A 253 -10.34 -0.43 25.68
C ARG A 253 -9.85 -0.75 27.09
N ASN A 254 -8.88 -1.65 27.22
CA ASN A 254 -8.44 -2.23 28.50
C ASN A 254 -7.10 -1.65 29.00
N GLY A 255 -6.32 -1.04 28.12
CA GLY A 255 -5.01 -0.48 28.47
C GLY A 255 -5.02 1.02 28.77
N ILE A 256 -5.87 1.80 28.08
CA ILE A 256 -5.93 3.24 28.25
C ILE A 256 -6.76 3.59 29.48
N LYS A 257 -6.19 4.39 30.40
CA LYS A 257 -6.84 4.76 31.67
C LYS A 257 -8.10 5.63 31.49
N ASN A 258 -8.10 6.53 30.52
CA ASN A 258 -9.26 7.38 30.25
C ASN A 258 -10.34 6.57 29.53
N GLU A 259 -11.41 6.22 30.24
CA GLU A 259 -12.45 5.33 29.73
C GLU A 259 -13.16 5.86 28.49
N LYS A 260 -13.44 7.17 28.40
CA LYS A 260 -14.16 7.75 27.26
C LYS A 260 -13.30 7.64 26.00
N LEU A 261 -12.03 8.01 26.12
CA LEU A 261 -11.05 7.89 25.04
C LEU A 261 -10.85 6.41 24.66
N ALA A 262 -10.72 5.52 25.64
CA ALA A 262 -10.53 4.09 25.43
C ALA A 262 -11.70 3.45 24.64
N LYS A 263 -12.95 3.76 25.01
CA LYS A 263 -14.15 3.30 24.27
C LYS A 263 -14.17 3.83 22.85
N PHE A 264 -13.91 5.13 22.69
CA PHE A 264 -13.92 5.79 21.39
C PHE A 264 -12.87 5.19 20.45
N MET A 265 -11.63 5.06 20.89
CA MET A 265 -10.54 4.52 20.09
C MET A 265 -10.78 3.06 19.71
N GLY A 266 -11.28 2.24 20.66
CA GLY A 266 -11.58 0.85 20.37
C GLY A 266 -12.71 0.68 19.36
N MET A 267 -13.77 1.50 19.47
CA MET A 267 -14.87 1.51 18.52
C MET A 267 -14.43 2.03 17.14
N LEU A 268 -13.67 3.13 17.10
CA LEU A 268 -13.15 3.70 15.86
C LEU A 268 -12.28 2.68 15.11
N PHE A 269 -11.36 2.01 15.81
CA PHE A 269 -10.55 0.95 15.22
C PHE A 269 -11.41 -0.17 14.65
N ALA A 270 -12.37 -0.67 15.42
CA ALA A 270 -13.22 -1.79 15.01
C ALA A 270 -14.07 -1.45 13.77
N VAL A 271 -14.67 -0.26 13.72
CA VAL A 271 -15.47 0.18 12.56
C VAL A 271 -14.58 0.33 11.32
N CYS A 272 -13.46 1.04 11.43
CA CYS A 272 -12.56 1.26 10.31
C CYS A 272 -11.91 -0.05 9.83
N GLY A 273 -11.53 -0.93 10.74
CA GLY A 273 -10.99 -2.25 10.41
C GLY A 273 -12.01 -3.17 9.73
N ALA A 274 -13.29 -3.11 10.12
CA ALA A 274 -14.35 -3.83 9.42
C ALA A 274 -14.56 -3.30 7.98
N ILE A 275 -14.53 -1.97 7.79
CA ILE A 275 -14.63 -1.35 6.46
C ILE A 275 -13.41 -1.70 5.60
N ALA A 276 -12.19 -1.57 6.15
CA ALA A 276 -10.95 -1.90 5.46
C ALA A 276 -10.90 -3.38 5.04
N CYS A 277 -11.43 -4.27 5.88
CA CYS A 277 -11.57 -5.69 5.59
C CYS A 277 -12.54 -5.94 4.43
N LEU A 278 -13.76 -5.39 4.48
CA LEU A 278 -14.82 -5.69 3.50
C LEU A 278 -14.62 -4.99 2.16
N LEU A 279 -14.28 -3.70 2.19
CA LEU A 279 -14.23 -2.83 1.00
C LEU A 279 -12.81 -2.51 0.54
N GLY A 280 -11.80 -2.87 1.32
CA GLY A 280 -10.42 -2.45 1.09
C GLY A 280 -9.43 -3.56 0.78
N THR A 281 -8.24 -3.42 1.35
CA THR A 281 -7.07 -4.30 1.12
C THR A 281 -7.30 -5.75 1.50
N GLY A 282 -8.28 -6.02 2.36
CA GLY A 282 -8.59 -7.35 2.87
C GLY A 282 -9.50 -8.22 2.01
N ASN A 283 -10.18 -7.67 0.99
CA ASN A 283 -11.20 -8.41 0.22
C ASN A 283 -11.20 -8.05 -1.28
N MET A 284 -11.99 -7.05 -1.67
CA MET A 284 -12.29 -6.77 -3.08
C MET A 284 -11.02 -6.43 -3.87
N MET A 285 -10.06 -5.74 -3.25
CA MET A 285 -8.77 -5.40 -3.85
C MET A 285 -7.94 -6.63 -4.26
N GLN A 286 -7.94 -7.67 -3.41
CA GLN A 286 -7.17 -8.90 -3.65
C GLN A 286 -7.82 -9.76 -4.72
N SER A 287 -9.14 -9.96 -4.61
CA SER A 287 -9.91 -10.72 -5.60
C SER A 287 -9.85 -10.07 -6.99
N ASN A 288 -9.89 -8.73 -7.05
CA ASN A 288 -9.67 -7.99 -8.29
C ASN A 288 -8.29 -8.24 -8.90
N SER A 289 -7.22 -8.10 -8.11
CA SER A 289 -5.84 -8.28 -8.58
C SER A 289 -5.59 -9.69 -9.12
N MET A 290 -6.11 -10.72 -8.43
CA MET A 290 -6.03 -12.11 -8.88
C MET A 290 -6.80 -12.33 -10.19
N ALA A 291 -8.01 -11.79 -10.30
CA ALA A 291 -8.81 -11.92 -11.51
C ALA A 291 -8.16 -11.20 -12.71
N LEU A 292 -7.50 -10.06 -12.47
CA LEU A 292 -6.78 -9.29 -13.49
C LEU A 292 -5.59 -10.05 -14.07
N ILE A 293 -4.73 -10.63 -13.22
CA ILE A 293 -3.57 -11.37 -13.72
C ILE A 293 -3.98 -12.67 -14.41
N PHE A 294 -5.05 -13.33 -13.94
CA PHE A 294 -5.60 -14.50 -14.61
C PHE A 294 -6.19 -14.18 -15.98
N ASN A 295 -6.87 -13.04 -16.10
CA ASN A 295 -7.34 -12.58 -17.39
C ASN A 295 -6.18 -12.24 -18.33
N ARG A 296 -5.14 -11.54 -17.85
CA ARG A 296 -3.98 -11.17 -18.67
C ARG A 296 -3.21 -12.39 -19.19
N GLU A 297 -2.85 -13.30 -18.29
CA GLU A 297 -1.93 -14.41 -18.60
C GLU A 297 -2.65 -15.63 -19.19
N PHE A 298 -3.89 -15.90 -18.76
CA PHE A 298 -4.64 -17.09 -19.16
C PHE A 298 -5.93 -16.79 -19.93
N GLN A 299 -6.27 -15.51 -20.15
CA GLN A 299 -7.51 -15.07 -20.81
C GLN A 299 -8.78 -15.61 -20.13
N ILE A 300 -8.70 -15.90 -18.82
CA ILE A 300 -9.85 -16.37 -18.04
C ILE A 300 -10.82 -15.20 -17.80
N PRO A 301 -12.13 -15.36 -18.08
CA PRO A 301 -13.15 -14.37 -17.75
C PRO A 301 -13.24 -14.07 -16.24
N PHE A 302 -13.42 -12.81 -15.89
CA PHE A 302 -13.45 -12.32 -14.51
C PHE A 302 -14.44 -13.04 -13.60
N TRP A 303 -15.63 -13.36 -14.10
CA TRP A 303 -16.67 -14.05 -13.32
C TRP A 303 -16.28 -15.50 -12.98
N ILE A 304 -15.54 -16.19 -13.86
CA ILE A 304 -15.03 -17.54 -13.60
C ILE A 304 -13.98 -17.49 -12.50
N SER A 305 -13.02 -16.57 -12.62
CA SER A 305 -12.03 -16.31 -11.57
C SER A 305 -12.72 -16.02 -10.23
N GLY A 306 -13.75 -15.18 -10.24
CA GLY A 306 -14.54 -14.86 -9.06
C GLY A 306 -15.20 -16.10 -8.42
N LEU A 307 -15.89 -16.94 -9.20
CA LEU A 307 -16.51 -18.16 -8.68
C LEU A 307 -15.48 -19.10 -8.04
N VAL A 308 -14.33 -19.29 -8.69
CA VAL A 308 -13.27 -20.17 -8.19
C VAL A 308 -12.69 -19.60 -6.89
N ILE A 309 -12.31 -18.32 -6.85
CA ILE A 309 -11.77 -17.63 -5.67
C ILE A 309 -12.75 -17.71 -4.51
N THR A 310 -14.02 -17.35 -4.75
CA THR A 310 -15.10 -17.41 -3.76
C THR A 310 -15.28 -18.82 -3.20
N GLY A 311 -15.28 -19.85 -4.05
CA GLY A 311 -15.43 -21.24 -3.64
C GLY A 311 -14.29 -21.72 -2.75
N ILE A 312 -13.04 -21.51 -3.15
CA ILE A 312 -11.86 -21.98 -2.40
C ILE A 312 -11.66 -21.21 -1.09
N VAL A 313 -11.88 -19.89 -1.09
CA VAL A 313 -11.77 -19.06 0.12
C VAL A 313 -12.88 -19.42 1.10
N GLY A 314 -14.12 -19.51 0.60
CA GLY A 314 -15.29 -19.91 1.38
C GLY A 314 -15.09 -21.26 2.09
N ALA A 315 -14.51 -22.25 1.40
CA ALA A 315 -14.23 -23.55 1.98
C ALA A 315 -13.32 -23.48 3.22
N VAL A 316 -12.39 -22.51 3.29
CA VAL A 316 -11.50 -22.34 4.44
C VAL A 316 -12.09 -21.45 5.51
N ILE A 317 -12.55 -20.24 5.16
CA ILE A 317 -12.94 -19.23 6.16
C ILE A 317 -14.19 -19.64 6.94
N LEU A 318 -15.10 -20.42 6.36
CA LEU A 318 -16.27 -20.95 7.07
C LEU A 318 -15.86 -21.87 8.24
N GLY A 319 -14.67 -22.48 8.20
CA GLY A 319 -14.11 -23.28 9.30
C GLY A 319 -13.48 -22.49 10.45
N GLY A 320 -13.37 -21.17 10.33
CA GLY A 320 -12.83 -20.27 11.36
C GLY A 320 -11.32 -20.37 11.63
N ILE A 321 -10.87 -19.71 12.71
CA ILE A 321 -9.45 -19.42 12.95
C ILE A 321 -8.54 -20.66 13.00
N LYS A 322 -9.03 -21.80 13.52
CA LYS A 322 -8.25 -23.05 13.55
C LYS A 322 -7.99 -23.59 12.15
N ARG A 323 -8.96 -23.49 11.23
CA ARG A 323 -8.80 -23.92 9.83
C ARG A 323 -7.93 -22.95 9.06
N ILE A 324 -8.15 -21.64 9.25
CA ILE A 324 -7.33 -20.58 8.69
C ILE A 324 -5.87 -20.78 9.09
N GLY A 325 -5.58 -20.89 10.39
CA GLY A 325 -4.22 -21.10 10.89
C GLY A 325 -3.54 -22.34 10.31
N ARG A 326 -4.24 -23.49 10.24
CA ARG A 326 -3.69 -24.73 9.67
C ARG A 326 -3.38 -24.59 8.17
N VAL A 327 -4.21 -23.88 7.41
CA VAL A 327 -3.95 -23.62 5.99
C VAL A 327 -2.77 -22.67 5.84
N SER A 328 -2.75 -21.57 6.60
CA SER A 328 -1.67 -20.59 6.60
C SER A 328 -0.32 -21.19 6.95
N GLU A 329 -0.25 -22.11 7.94
CA GLU A 329 0.99 -22.78 8.35
C GLU A 329 1.70 -23.52 7.21
N ARG A 330 0.94 -24.03 6.23
CA ARG A 330 1.51 -24.74 5.07
C ARG A 330 1.65 -23.84 3.86
N LEU A 331 0.62 -23.05 3.57
CA LEU A 331 0.54 -22.21 2.38
C LEU A 331 1.62 -21.13 2.38
N VAL A 332 1.77 -20.41 3.50
CA VAL A 332 2.60 -19.20 3.56
C VAL A 332 4.10 -19.50 3.37
N PRO A 333 4.69 -20.50 4.03
CA PRO A 333 6.08 -20.86 3.74
C PRO A 333 6.29 -21.29 2.28
N THR A 334 5.38 -22.09 1.73
CA THR A 334 5.48 -22.58 0.35
C THR A 334 5.41 -21.45 -0.66
N MET A 335 4.46 -20.52 -0.52
CA MET A 335 4.34 -19.40 -1.46
C MET A 335 5.54 -18.44 -1.37
N ILE A 336 6.06 -18.19 -0.15
CA ILE A 336 7.26 -17.36 0.04
C ILE A 336 8.46 -18.02 -0.63
N ILE A 337 8.69 -19.32 -0.41
CA ILE A 337 9.81 -20.05 -1.01
C ILE A 337 9.70 -20.06 -2.55
N LEU A 338 8.50 -20.25 -3.10
CA LEU A 338 8.27 -20.21 -4.54
C LEU A 338 8.67 -18.85 -5.14
N TYR A 339 8.20 -17.76 -4.55
CA TYR A 339 8.54 -16.42 -5.00
C TYR A 339 10.04 -16.12 -4.81
N PHE A 340 10.59 -16.49 -3.66
CA PHE A 340 11.99 -16.32 -3.31
C PHE A 340 12.91 -17.02 -4.32
N GLY A 341 12.59 -18.27 -4.68
CA GLY A 341 13.33 -19.04 -5.68
C GLY A 341 13.33 -18.35 -7.04
N GLY A 342 12.17 -17.91 -7.53
CA GLY A 342 12.07 -17.20 -8.80
C GLY A 342 12.86 -15.88 -8.81
N ALA A 343 12.73 -15.06 -7.77
CA ALA A 343 13.45 -13.79 -7.66
C ALA A 343 14.97 -13.99 -7.60
N ILE A 344 15.44 -15.00 -6.86
CA ILE A 344 16.87 -15.32 -6.80
C ILE A 344 17.40 -15.73 -8.17
N VAL A 345 16.66 -16.51 -8.95
CA VAL A 345 17.07 -16.84 -10.34
C VAL A 345 17.22 -15.57 -11.19
N VAL A 346 16.26 -14.64 -11.12
CA VAL A 346 16.33 -13.34 -11.84
C VAL A 346 17.57 -12.54 -11.43
N ILE A 347 17.85 -12.46 -10.13
CA ILE A 347 18.98 -11.71 -9.58
C ILE A 347 20.31 -12.36 -9.97
N LEU A 348 20.43 -13.69 -9.85
CA LEU A 348 21.66 -14.42 -10.17
C LEU A 348 21.98 -14.34 -11.67
N ALA A 349 20.97 -14.39 -12.54
CA ALA A 349 21.16 -14.23 -13.98
C ALA A 349 21.70 -12.83 -14.36
N ASN A 350 21.43 -11.82 -13.54
CA ASN A 350 21.88 -10.43 -13.75
C ASN A 350 22.89 -9.97 -12.71
N ILE A 351 23.58 -10.88 -12.02
CA ILE A 351 24.37 -10.57 -10.81
C ILE A 351 25.46 -9.51 -11.05
N ILE A 352 26.02 -9.45 -12.27
CA ILE A 352 27.02 -8.46 -12.69
C ILE A 352 26.47 -7.03 -12.56
N ASN A 353 25.17 -6.83 -12.80
CA ASN A 353 24.49 -5.54 -12.72
C ASN A 353 24.07 -5.17 -11.30
N LEU A 354 24.27 -6.04 -10.30
CA LEU A 354 23.83 -5.79 -8.92
C LEU A 354 24.43 -4.50 -8.32
N PRO A 355 25.73 -4.18 -8.47
CA PRO A 355 26.28 -2.93 -7.96
C PRO A 355 25.64 -1.69 -8.62
N ALA A 356 25.38 -1.75 -9.93
CA ALA A 356 24.71 -0.68 -10.66
C ALA A 356 23.26 -0.51 -10.18
N ALA A 357 22.51 -1.61 -10.00
CA ALA A 357 21.15 -1.58 -9.50
C ALA A 357 21.06 -0.97 -8.09
N LEU A 358 21.96 -1.36 -7.18
CA LEU A 358 22.04 -0.77 -5.84
C LEU A 358 22.37 0.74 -5.92
N THR A 359 23.30 1.12 -6.78
CA THR A 359 23.63 2.53 -7.00
C THR A 359 22.41 3.31 -7.48
N THR A 360 21.68 2.79 -8.46
CA THR A 360 20.42 3.39 -8.94
C THR A 360 19.40 3.55 -7.82
N ILE A 361 19.19 2.53 -7.00
CA ILE A 361 18.22 2.57 -5.88
C ILE A 361 18.59 3.69 -4.89
N PHE A 362 19.83 3.70 -4.40
CA PHE A 362 20.23 4.66 -3.36
C PHE A 362 20.38 6.07 -3.90
N THR A 363 20.93 6.25 -5.11
CA THR A 363 21.01 7.58 -5.72
C THR A 363 19.62 8.15 -5.98
N SER A 364 18.68 7.35 -6.49
CA SER A 364 17.31 7.77 -6.76
C SER A 364 16.52 8.12 -5.49
N ALA A 365 16.86 7.50 -4.37
CA ALA A 365 16.18 7.77 -3.09
C ALA A 365 16.50 9.16 -2.52
N PHE A 366 17.67 9.73 -2.85
CA PHE A 366 18.19 10.97 -2.28
C PHE A 366 18.53 12.06 -3.32
N SER A 367 18.36 11.79 -4.62
CA SER A 367 18.71 12.76 -5.68
C SER A 367 17.63 13.81 -5.88
N VAL A 368 18.04 15.09 -5.86
CA VAL A 368 17.21 16.24 -6.23
C VAL A 368 17.19 16.44 -7.76
N LYS A 369 18.20 15.91 -8.46
CA LYS A 369 18.28 15.95 -9.92
C LYS A 369 17.56 14.74 -10.50
N ALA A 370 16.83 14.92 -11.61
CA ALA A 370 16.45 13.82 -12.48
C ALA A 370 17.73 13.04 -12.80
N ILE A 371 17.84 11.80 -12.29
CA ILE A 371 18.95 10.93 -12.67
C ILE A 371 18.80 10.74 -14.17
N GLY A 372 19.85 11.10 -14.91
CA GLY A 372 19.77 11.36 -16.35
C GLY A 372 19.03 10.26 -17.13
N GLY A 373 18.29 10.68 -18.15
CA GLY A 373 17.65 9.76 -19.11
C GLY A 373 16.12 9.70 -19.09
N GLY A 374 15.41 10.77 -18.75
CA GLY A 374 13.96 10.85 -19.00
C GLY A 374 13.04 10.51 -17.82
N MET A 375 13.53 10.59 -16.57
CA MET A 375 12.64 10.53 -15.40
C MET A 375 11.74 11.78 -15.36
N VAL A 376 10.41 11.60 -15.44
CA VAL A 376 9.39 12.67 -15.47
C VAL A 376 8.60 12.64 -14.17
N GLY A 377 8.37 13.81 -13.55
CA GLY A 377 7.46 13.95 -12.39
C GLY A 377 7.93 13.35 -11.05
N VAL A 378 9.00 12.55 -11.03
CA VAL A 378 9.53 11.93 -9.80
C VAL A 378 10.37 12.93 -8.99
N THR A 379 9.91 13.21 -7.77
CA THR A 379 10.65 14.02 -6.78
C THR A 379 11.07 13.16 -5.60
N ILE A 380 12.08 13.59 -4.83
CA ILE A 380 12.42 12.96 -3.53
C ILE A 380 11.16 12.84 -2.65
N LYS A 381 10.33 13.88 -2.65
CA LYS A 381 9.05 13.90 -1.95
C LYS A 381 8.13 12.75 -2.37
N LEU A 382 8.02 12.49 -3.67
CA LEU A 382 7.20 11.41 -4.20
C LEU A 382 7.78 10.03 -3.88
N ALA A 383 9.11 9.88 -3.97
CA ALA A 383 9.80 8.66 -3.55
C ALA A 383 9.57 8.35 -2.05
N ILE A 384 9.67 9.37 -1.18
CA ILE A 384 9.38 9.26 0.26
C ILE A 384 7.92 8.86 0.48
N SER A 385 6.98 9.62 -0.09
CA SER A 385 5.55 9.42 0.19
C SER A 385 5.06 8.07 -0.31
N GLN A 386 5.43 7.68 -1.53
CA GLN A 386 5.06 6.39 -2.10
C GLN A 386 5.79 5.23 -1.42
N GLY A 387 7.08 5.39 -1.13
CA GLY A 387 7.84 4.38 -0.41
C GLY A 387 7.28 4.11 0.99
N ILE A 388 6.99 5.15 1.77
CA ILE A 388 6.43 4.94 3.12
C ILE A 388 4.99 4.42 3.05
N ARG A 389 4.12 5.00 2.21
CA ARG A 389 2.72 4.57 2.03
C ARG A 389 2.65 3.09 1.63
N ARG A 390 3.38 2.70 0.58
CA ARG A 390 3.36 1.31 0.09
C ARG A 390 4.11 0.37 1.02
N GLY A 391 5.18 0.81 1.66
CA GLY A 391 5.94 0.00 2.62
C GLY A 391 5.11 -0.38 3.85
N LEU A 392 4.39 0.58 4.42
CA LEU A 392 3.55 0.36 5.60
C LEU A 392 2.26 -0.38 5.27
N LEU A 393 1.70 -0.21 4.07
CA LEU A 393 0.59 -1.04 3.60
C LEU A 393 1.02 -2.49 3.31
N SER A 394 2.26 -2.71 2.87
CA SER A 394 2.82 -4.06 2.63
C SER A 394 2.98 -4.83 3.95
N ASN A 395 3.76 -4.29 4.89
CA ASN A 395 4.01 -5.00 6.15
C ASN A 395 2.95 -4.77 7.25
N GLU A 396 1.98 -3.88 7.03
CA GLU A 396 0.92 -3.51 7.98
C GLU A 396 1.42 -3.04 9.36
N SER A 397 2.65 -2.57 9.48
CA SER A 397 3.19 -2.07 10.76
C SER A 397 2.52 -0.75 11.09
N GLY A 398 1.89 -0.65 12.26
CA GLY A 398 1.14 0.55 12.66
C GLY A 398 -0.32 0.54 12.21
N LEU A 399 -0.75 -0.46 11.43
CA LEU A 399 -2.17 -0.71 11.18
C LEU A 399 -2.86 -1.45 12.33
N GLY A 400 -2.12 -2.14 13.20
CA GLY A 400 -2.67 -2.82 14.37
C GLY A 400 -3.21 -4.23 14.14
N SER A 401 -3.37 -4.63 12.88
CA SER A 401 -3.88 -5.94 12.44
C SER A 401 -3.06 -7.11 13.01
N ALA A 402 -1.74 -6.96 13.13
CA ALA A 402 -0.85 -7.99 13.69
C ALA A 402 -1.21 -8.37 15.14
N GLY A 403 -1.68 -7.40 15.93
CA GLY A 403 -2.15 -7.65 17.30
C GLY A 403 -3.37 -8.56 17.36
N ILE A 404 -4.21 -8.56 16.31
CA ILE A 404 -5.39 -9.43 16.20
C ILE A 404 -4.94 -10.88 16.01
N ALA A 405 -4.06 -11.16 15.05
CA ALA A 405 -3.51 -12.51 14.83
C ALA A 405 -2.80 -13.05 16.08
N GLN A 406 -1.91 -12.24 16.67
CA GLN A 406 -1.10 -12.65 17.80
C GLN A 406 -1.91 -12.91 19.06
N SER A 407 -3.05 -12.23 19.23
CA SER A 407 -3.96 -12.50 20.35
C SER A 407 -4.50 -13.94 20.37
N ALA A 408 -4.57 -14.61 19.21
CA ALA A 408 -5.03 -16.01 19.09
C ALA A 408 -3.95 -17.03 19.50
N SER A 409 -2.69 -16.62 19.65
CA SER A 409 -1.56 -17.51 19.93
C SER A 409 -1.68 -18.23 21.28
N LYS A 410 -1.31 -19.51 21.34
CA LYS A 410 -1.12 -20.29 22.57
C LYS A 410 0.17 -19.88 23.28
N SER A 411 0.14 -18.74 23.94
CA SER A 411 1.26 -18.20 24.70
C SER A 411 0.74 -17.12 25.66
N LYS A 412 1.12 -17.19 26.93
CA LYS A 412 0.79 -16.18 27.94
C LYS A 412 1.80 -15.04 28.00
N ASP A 413 2.92 -15.16 27.30
CA ASP A 413 4.03 -14.23 27.34
C ASP A 413 3.94 -13.18 26.21
N PRO A 414 3.63 -11.91 26.54
CA PRO A 414 3.51 -10.84 25.57
C PRO A 414 4.84 -10.50 24.88
N SER A 415 5.97 -10.55 25.59
CA SER A 415 7.29 -10.20 25.05
C SER A 415 7.72 -11.20 23.99
N ARG A 416 7.46 -12.48 24.25
CA ARG A 416 7.66 -13.57 23.30
C ARG A 416 6.83 -13.41 22.04
N ASN A 417 5.53 -13.11 22.17
CA ASN A 417 4.66 -12.88 21.01
C ASN A 417 5.01 -11.60 20.24
N GLY A 418 5.46 -10.55 20.93
CA GLY A 418 6.00 -9.37 20.29
C GLY A 418 7.20 -9.71 19.40
N LEU A 419 8.15 -10.52 19.90
CA LEU A 419 9.29 -10.96 19.09
C LEU A 419 8.83 -11.71 17.84
N ILE A 420 7.91 -12.67 17.99
CA ILE A 420 7.36 -13.41 16.86
C ILE A 420 6.69 -12.46 15.87
N ALA A 421 5.86 -11.52 16.34
CA ALA A 421 5.15 -10.56 15.49
C ALA A 421 6.08 -9.70 14.62
N MET A 422 7.19 -9.19 15.17
CA MET A 422 8.12 -8.34 14.42
C MET A 422 8.85 -9.08 13.29
N THR A 423 8.94 -10.42 13.34
CA THR A 423 9.48 -11.18 12.20
C THR A 423 8.61 -11.09 10.97
N GLY A 424 7.32 -10.81 11.14
CA GLY A 424 6.41 -10.50 10.04
C GLY A 424 6.95 -9.39 9.15
N THR A 425 7.26 -8.23 9.74
CA THR A 425 7.83 -7.08 9.02
C THR A 425 9.19 -7.38 8.41
N PHE A 426 10.03 -8.18 9.10
CA PHE A 426 11.33 -8.57 8.56
C PHE A 426 11.20 -9.41 7.29
N ILE A 427 10.41 -10.49 7.33
CA ILE A 427 10.19 -11.37 6.18
C ILE A 427 9.52 -10.59 5.05
N ASP A 428 8.50 -9.79 5.37
CA ASP A 428 7.76 -9.00 4.40
C ASP A 428 8.63 -7.96 3.67
N THR A 429 9.25 -7.05 4.43
CA THR A 429 9.87 -5.85 3.88
C THR A 429 11.37 -5.96 3.72
N MET A 430 12.08 -6.57 4.68
CA MET A 430 13.54 -6.70 4.56
C MET A 430 13.93 -7.79 3.57
N VAL A 431 13.06 -8.79 3.36
CA VAL A 431 13.35 -9.95 2.52
C VAL A 431 12.54 -9.92 1.22
N VAL A 432 11.22 -10.07 1.26
CA VAL A 432 10.39 -10.21 0.04
C VAL A 432 10.36 -8.92 -0.78
N ASN A 433 10.16 -7.76 -0.15
CA ASN A 433 10.22 -6.47 -0.86
C ASN A 433 11.62 -6.21 -1.46
N THR A 434 12.70 -6.46 -0.71
CA THR A 434 14.07 -6.31 -1.23
C THR A 434 14.30 -7.15 -2.48
N LEU A 435 13.86 -8.41 -2.49
CA LEU A 435 13.96 -9.25 -3.68
C LEU A 435 13.15 -8.72 -4.86
N THR A 436 11.93 -8.25 -4.61
CA THR A 436 11.07 -7.67 -5.65
C THR A 436 11.71 -6.43 -6.26
N THR A 437 12.21 -5.55 -5.39
CA THR A 437 12.95 -4.34 -5.78
C THR A 437 14.15 -4.69 -6.63
N LEU A 438 14.99 -5.62 -6.17
CA LEU A 438 16.18 -6.04 -6.90
C LEU A 438 15.81 -6.67 -8.24
N ALA A 439 14.83 -7.57 -8.30
CA ALA A 439 14.38 -8.18 -9.55
C ALA A 439 13.91 -7.13 -10.58
N ILE A 440 13.17 -6.11 -10.16
CA ILE A 440 12.68 -5.04 -11.05
C ILE A 440 13.81 -4.10 -11.49
N VAL A 441 14.70 -3.70 -10.58
CA VAL A 441 15.74 -2.72 -10.88
C VAL A 441 16.89 -3.35 -11.66
N ILE A 442 17.32 -4.56 -11.30
CA ILE A 442 18.47 -5.24 -11.93
C ILE A 442 18.21 -5.64 -13.38
N THR A 443 16.95 -5.89 -13.74
CA THR A 443 16.51 -6.22 -15.10
C THR A 443 16.24 -4.97 -15.96
N GLY A 444 16.21 -3.79 -15.34
CA GLY A 444 15.87 -2.55 -16.04
C GLY A 444 14.36 -2.35 -16.28
N SER A 445 13.49 -3.26 -15.83
CA SER A 445 12.03 -3.14 -16.03
C SER A 445 11.45 -1.84 -15.47
N TYR A 446 12.08 -1.24 -14.45
CA TYR A 446 11.66 0.07 -13.91
C TYR A 446 11.65 1.21 -14.95
N LEU A 447 12.40 1.08 -16.06
CA LEU A 447 12.41 2.04 -17.17
C LEU A 447 11.10 2.02 -17.97
N LYS A 448 10.32 0.94 -17.90
CA LYS A 448 9.03 0.78 -18.59
C LYS A 448 7.86 1.32 -17.78
N THR A 449 8.07 2.34 -16.95
CA THR A 449 7.07 2.84 -16.00
C THR A 449 6.70 4.28 -16.31
N ALA A 450 5.58 4.75 -15.76
CA ALA A 450 5.12 6.13 -15.92
C ALA A 450 6.16 7.15 -15.38
N ALA A 451 6.91 6.79 -14.33
CA ALA A 451 8.03 7.58 -13.82
C ALA A 451 9.12 7.86 -14.86
N TYR A 452 9.22 7.04 -15.90
CA TYR A 452 10.13 7.20 -17.04
C TYR A 452 9.36 7.50 -18.32
N GLY A 453 8.08 7.83 -18.23
CA GLY A 453 7.20 8.28 -19.32
C GLY A 453 6.84 7.23 -20.38
N ASP A 454 7.05 5.94 -20.14
CA ASP A 454 6.72 4.89 -21.12
C ASP A 454 5.21 4.94 -21.51
N PRO A 455 4.85 4.99 -22.81
CA PRO A 455 3.45 5.05 -23.25
C PRO A 455 2.66 3.77 -22.94
N ARG A 456 3.34 2.66 -22.66
CA ARG A 456 2.80 1.40 -22.17
C ARG A 456 3.23 1.14 -20.71
N ALA A 457 3.33 2.21 -19.93
CA ALA A 457 3.75 2.21 -18.53
C ALA A 457 3.19 1.01 -17.76
N LEU A 458 4.11 0.16 -17.32
CA LEU A 458 3.83 -0.96 -16.44
C LEU A 458 3.79 -0.48 -15.00
N THR A 459 2.90 -1.07 -14.22
CA THR A 459 2.77 -0.86 -12.78
C THR A 459 2.24 -2.15 -12.16
N SER A 460 2.19 -2.21 -10.83
CA SER A 460 1.58 -3.33 -10.10
C SER A 460 2.21 -4.68 -10.51
N THR A 461 1.46 -5.79 -10.44
CA THR A 461 1.95 -7.14 -10.77
C THR A 461 2.52 -7.26 -12.18
N ALA A 462 2.06 -6.45 -13.14
CA ALA A 462 2.52 -6.46 -14.51
C ALA A 462 4.00 -6.08 -14.65
N LEU A 463 4.47 -5.11 -13.86
CA LEU A 463 5.88 -4.69 -13.87
C LEU A 463 6.79 -5.79 -13.31
N THR A 464 6.37 -6.49 -12.25
CA THR A 464 7.13 -7.63 -11.72
C THR A 464 7.12 -8.81 -12.68
N ALA A 465 5.98 -9.06 -13.35
CA ALA A 465 5.88 -10.09 -14.38
C ALA A 465 6.82 -9.84 -15.56
N ASP A 466 6.95 -8.59 -16.01
CA ASP A 466 7.91 -8.20 -17.04
C ASP A 466 9.37 -8.48 -16.62
N ALA A 467 9.74 -8.11 -15.39
CA ALA A 467 11.07 -8.38 -14.86
C ALA A 467 11.38 -9.89 -14.83
N PHE A 468 10.42 -10.71 -14.40
CA PHE A 468 10.61 -12.17 -14.36
C PHE A 468 10.64 -12.78 -15.76
N ALA A 469 9.76 -12.36 -16.66
CA ALA A 469 9.69 -12.85 -18.03
C ALA A 469 10.91 -12.47 -18.88
N SER A 470 11.63 -11.40 -18.49
CA SER A 470 12.89 -11.00 -19.15
C SER A 470 14.04 -12.01 -18.94
N VAL A 471 13.94 -12.86 -17.92
CA VAL A 471 15.00 -13.83 -17.55
C VAL A 471 14.50 -15.27 -17.61
N ILE A 472 13.33 -15.54 -17.02
CA ILE A 472 12.80 -16.88 -16.85
C ILE A 472 11.76 -17.10 -17.95
N PRO A 473 11.91 -18.14 -18.82
CA PRO A 473 10.86 -18.53 -19.74
C PRO A 473 9.55 -18.75 -18.98
N TYR A 474 8.47 -18.11 -19.43
CA TYR A 474 7.17 -18.14 -18.74
C TYR A 474 7.18 -17.53 -17.31
N GLY A 475 8.13 -16.64 -17.02
CA GLY A 475 8.23 -15.96 -15.71
C GLY A 475 6.95 -15.21 -15.31
N GLY A 476 6.17 -14.72 -16.28
CA GLY A 476 4.84 -14.14 -16.05
C GLY A 476 3.87 -15.11 -15.36
N TYR A 477 3.86 -16.40 -15.74
CA TYR A 477 3.02 -17.42 -15.10
C TYR A 477 3.44 -17.73 -13.66
N ILE A 478 4.74 -17.64 -13.35
CA ILE A 478 5.23 -17.75 -11.97
C ILE A 478 4.66 -16.60 -11.13
N ILE A 479 4.65 -15.38 -11.67
CA ILE A 479 4.08 -14.21 -11.00
C ILE A 479 2.55 -14.34 -10.87
N ALA A 480 1.85 -14.85 -11.87
CA ALA A 480 0.41 -15.11 -11.78
C ALA A 480 0.07 -16.10 -10.65
N LEU A 481 0.82 -17.20 -10.56
CA LEU A 481 0.66 -18.19 -9.50
C LEU A 481 0.99 -17.60 -8.12
N CYS A 482 2.11 -16.87 -8.01
CA CYS A 482 2.48 -16.19 -6.76
C CYS A 482 1.40 -15.18 -6.34
N SER A 483 0.89 -14.36 -7.27
CA SER A 483 -0.16 -13.38 -7.02
C SER A 483 -1.46 -14.02 -6.54
N PHE A 484 -1.83 -15.18 -7.11
CA PHE A 484 -2.95 -15.97 -6.62
C PHE A 484 -2.72 -16.50 -5.20
N LEU A 485 -1.59 -17.14 -4.93
CA LEU A 485 -1.31 -17.70 -3.61
C LEU A 485 -1.24 -16.61 -2.53
N PHE A 486 -0.63 -15.47 -2.86
CA PHE A 486 -0.47 -14.31 -1.98
C PHE A 486 -1.83 -13.63 -1.75
N GLY A 487 -2.61 -13.38 -2.81
CA GLY A 487 -3.96 -12.83 -2.67
C GLY A 487 -4.86 -13.75 -1.85
N TYR A 488 -4.84 -15.06 -2.15
CA TYR A 488 -5.60 -16.07 -1.43
C TYR A 488 -5.25 -16.11 0.06
N SER A 489 -3.96 -16.12 0.43
CA SER A 489 -3.56 -16.09 1.83
C SER A 489 -4.00 -14.80 2.53
N THR A 490 -3.93 -13.66 1.84
CA THR A 490 -4.36 -12.37 2.39
C THR A 490 -5.84 -12.37 2.74
N LEU A 491 -6.68 -12.91 1.86
CA LEU A 491 -8.12 -13.04 2.10
C LEU A 491 -8.43 -13.87 3.36
N LEU A 492 -7.68 -14.94 3.62
CA LEU A 492 -7.87 -15.76 4.81
C LEU A 492 -7.56 -15.00 6.10
N GLY A 493 -6.42 -14.29 6.13
CA GLY A 493 -6.00 -13.52 7.29
C GLY A 493 -6.92 -12.33 7.56
N TRP A 494 -7.24 -11.56 6.53
CA TRP A 494 -8.11 -10.38 6.67
C TRP A 494 -9.55 -10.72 7.01
N CYS A 495 -10.08 -11.85 6.54
CA CYS A 495 -11.39 -12.33 7.00
C CYS A 495 -11.39 -12.47 8.53
N TYR A 496 -10.35 -13.08 9.12
CA TYR A 496 -10.26 -13.19 10.57
C TYR A 496 -10.12 -11.82 11.27
N TYR A 497 -9.40 -10.88 10.67
CA TYR A 497 -9.25 -9.53 11.24
C TYR A 497 -10.58 -8.77 11.28
N GLY A 498 -11.31 -8.76 10.16
CA GLY A 498 -12.63 -8.15 10.10
C GLY A 498 -13.64 -8.83 11.02
N GLU A 499 -13.55 -10.16 11.15
CA GLU A 499 -14.37 -10.92 12.09
C GLU A 499 -14.20 -10.43 13.52
N LYS A 500 -12.96 -10.26 13.99
CA LYS A 500 -12.69 -9.76 15.35
C LYS A 500 -13.07 -8.30 15.55
N CYS A 501 -12.94 -7.48 14.51
CA CYS A 501 -13.45 -6.11 14.52
C CYS A 501 -14.98 -6.07 14.68
N LEU A 502 -15.73 -6.85 13.90
CA LEU A 502 -17.19 -6.88 14.02
C LEU A 502 -17.67 -7.59 15.28
N GLU A 503 -16.97 -8.63 15.73
CA GLU A 503 -17.25 -9.30 17.01
C GLU A 503 -17.16 -8.31 18.18
N TYR A 504 -16.20 -7.39 18.16
CA TYR A 504 -16.09 -6.35 19.19
C TYR A 504 -17.32 -5.42 19.22
N ILE A 505 -17.93 -5.14 18.06
CA ILE A 505 -19.07 -4.21 17.94
C ILE A 505 -20.40 -4.91 18.25
N PHE A 506 -20.63 -6.08 17.62
CA PHE A 506 -21.93 -6.76 17.58
C PHE A 506 -21.96 -8.09 18.33
N GLY A 507 -20.82 -8.51 18.91
CA GLY A 507 -20.67 -9.81 19.54
C GLY A 507 -20.59 -10.96 18.53
N VAL A 508 -20.44 -12.17 19.07
CA VAL A 508 -20.14 -13.39 18.31
C VAL A 508 -21.20 -13.78 17.26
N ARG A 509 -22.45 -13.32 17.40
CA ARG A 509 -23.53 -13.67 16.47
C ARG A 509 -23.31 -13.10 15.06
N ILE A 510 -22.50 -12.04 14.92
CA ILE A 510 -22.21 -11.43 13.62
C ILE A 510 -21.25 -12.24 12.77
N ILE A 511 -20.49 -13.18 13.35
CA ILE A 511 -19.39 -13.88 12.68
C ILE A 511 -19.86 -14.57 11.40
N TYR A 512 -20.95 -15.34 11.47
CA TYR A 512 -21.43 -16.09 10.30
C TYR A 512 -22.02 -15.19 9.21
N PRO A 513 -22.94 -14.23 9.52
CA PRO A 513 -23.37 -13.22 8.53
C PRO A 513 -22.21 -12.45 7.89
N PHE A 514 -21.19 -12.06 8.68
CA PHE A 514 -20.00 -11.40 8.17
C PHE A 514 -19.24 -12.26 7.17
N ARG A 515 -18.98 -13.53 7.47
CA ARG A 515 -18.27 -14.42 6.54
C ARG A 515 -19.02 -14.59 5.22
N LEU A 516 -20.35 -14.68 5.26
CA LEU A 516 -21.16 -14.73 4.04
C LEU A 516 -21.03 -13.44 3.23
N ALA A 517 -21.14 -12.27 3.88
CA ALA A 517 -20.93 -10.98 3.21
C ALA A 517 -19.52 -10.87 2.61
N PHE A 518 -18.50 -11.30 3.35
CA PHE A 518 -17.11 -11.32 2.88
C PHE A 518 -16.98 -12.16 1.60
N ILE A 519 -17.52 -13.39 1.58
CA ILE A 519 -17.46 -14.30 0.42
C ILE A 519 -18.18 -13.70 -0.80
N THR A 520 -19.35 -13.07 -0.60
CA THR A 520 -20.10 -12.39 -1.67
C THR A 520 -19.29 -11.24 -2.26
N LEU A 521 -18.62 -10.44 -1.43
CA LEU A 521 -17.81 -9.32 -1.89
C LEU A 521 -16.57 -9.77 -2.69
N LEU A 522 -16.03 -10.96 -2.45
CA LEU A 522 -14.95 -11.52 -3.28
C LEU A 522 -15.37 -11.70 -4.74
N PHE A 523 -16.58 -12.21 -4.94
CA PHE A 523 -17.13 -12.41 -6.27
C PHE A 523 -17.32 -11.06 -6.97
N ILE A 524 -17.92 -10.10 -6.26
CA ILE A 524 -18.14 -8.74 -6.76
C ILE A 524 -16.80 -8.06 -7.11
N GLY A 525 -15.81 -8.13 -6.21
CA GLY A 525 -14.48 -7.55 -6.42
C GLY A 525 -13.74 -8.13 -7.64
N SER A 526 -13.95 -9.41 -7.94
CA SER A 526 -13.38 -10.04 -9.13
C SER A 526 -13.98 -9.49 -10.43
N ILE A 527 -15.27 -9.11 -10.42
CA ILE A 527 -16.01 -8.65 -11.61
C ILE A 527 -15.87 -7.15 -11.86
N ILE A 528 -15.68 -6.34 -10.81
CA ILE A 528 -15.48 -4.90 -10.96
C ILE A 528 -14.16 -4.64 -11.70
N GLN A 529 -14.26 -4.19 -12.95
CA GLN A 529 -13.12 -3.84 -13.80
C GLN A 529 -13.30 -2.45 -14.41
N GLY A 530 -12.26 -1.93 -15.05
CA GLY A 530 -12.27 -0.58 -15.64
C GLY A 530 -11.88 0.53 -14.64
N PRO A 531 -12.08 1.81 -15.00
CA PRO A 531 -11.55 2.95 -14.24
C PRO A 531 -12.12 3.04 -12.83
N HIS A 532 -13.38 2.67 -12.61
CA HIS A 532 -14.01 2.80 -11.29
C HIS A 532 -13.58 1.73 -10.28
N ARG A 533 -12.79 0.73 -10.68
CA ARG A 533 -12.21 -0.25 -9.74
C ARG A 533 -11.39 0.43 -8.64
N TYR A 534 -10.77 1.57 -8.95
CA TYR A 534 -9.94 2.32 -8.00
C TYR A 534 -10.73 2.89 -6.83
N ILE A 535 -12.06 3.04 -6.95
CA ILE A 535 -12.92 3.45 -5.82
C ILE A 535 -12.72 2.49 -4.64
N VAL A 536 -12.72 1.18 -4.91
CA VAL A 536 -12.51 0.13 -3.91
C VAL A 536 -11.13 0.26 -3.26
N TRP A 537 -10.09 0.51 -4.07
CA TRP A 537 -8.72 0.70 -3.59
C TRP A 537 -8.60 1.91 -2.68
N TYR A 538 -9.12 3.07 -3.09
CA TYR A 538 -9.01 4.30 -2.31
C TYR A 538 -9.91 4.30 -1.07
N VAL A 539 -11.09 3.65 -1.11
CA VAL A 539 -11.90 3.40 0.10
C VAL A 539 -11.09 2.58 1.10
N GLY A 540 -10.42 1.52 0.62
CA GLY A 540 -9.54 0.70 1.44
C GLY A 540 -8.37 1.48 2.04
N ASP A 541 -7.70 2.31 1.24
CA ASP A 541 -6.58 3.13 1.70
C ASP A 541 -7.03 4.15 2.77
N VAL A 542 -8.19 4.79 2.59
CA VAL A 542 -8.78 5.70 3.58
C VAL A 542 -9.14 4.95 4.87
N ALA A 543 -9.80 3.79 4.75
CA ALA A 543 -10.19 2.97 5.90
C ALA A 543 -8.97 2.47 6.67
N ASN A 544 -7.91 2.05 5.99
CA ASN A 544 -6.64 1.66 6.61
C ASN A 544 -5.99 2.82 7.34
N ALA A 545 -5.97 4.02 6.76
CA ALA A 545 -5.42 5.20 7.44
C ALA A 545 -6.22 5.55 8.70
N PHE A 546 -7.56 5.51 8.64
CA PHE A 546 -8.40 5.72 9.83
C PHE A 546 -8.27 4.60 10.86
N MET A 547 -7.98 3.37 10.45
CA MET A 547 -7.69 2.25 11.36
C MET A 547 -6.31 2.43 12.02
N ALA A 548 -5.31 2.92 11.29
CA ALA A 548 -3.96 3.17 11.80
C ALA A 548 -3.95 4.22 12.92
N PHE A 549 -4.75 5.28 12.79
CA PHE A 549 -4.78 6.38 13.76
C PHE A 549 -5.06 5.95 15.23
N PRO A 550 -6.20 5.30 15.56
CA PRO A 550 -6.48 4.84 16.92
C PRO A 550 -5.49 3.77 17.39
N ASN A 551 -4.94 2.97 16.47
CA ASN A 551 -3.88 2.02 16.78
C ASN A 551 -2.61 2.73 17.27
N LEU A 552 -2.06 3.63 16.45
CA LEU A 552 -0.83 4.37 16.76
C LEU A 552 -0.96 5.18 18.03
N LEU A 553 -2.08 5.87 18.22
CA LEU A 553 -2.31 6.62 19.45
C LEU A 553 -2.37 5.69 20.68
N SER A 554 -2.95 4.49 20.55
CA SER A 554 -2.93 3.49 21.62
C SER A 554 -1.50 3.02 21.91
N LEU A 555 -0.71 2.77 20.87
CA LEU A 555 0.69 2.38 21.01
C LEU A 555 1.50 3.46 21.73
N LEU A 556 1.31 4.74 21.38
CA LEU A 556 1.98 5.88 22.03
C LEU A 556 1.60 5.99 23.51
N LEU A 557 0.31 5.90 23.83
CA LEU A 557 -0.17 5.95 25.22
C LEU A 557 0.30 4.76 26.06
N LEU A 558 0.51 3.60 25.44
CA LEU A 558 0.96 2.37 26.08
C LEU A 558 2.47 2.11 25.91
N ALA A 559 3.21 3.00 25.25
CA ALA A 559 4.61 2.80 24.90
C ALA A 559 5.50 2.61 26.14
N GLY A 560 5.22 3.37 27.22
CA GLY A 560 5.93 3.23 28.49
C GLY A 560 5.75 1.86 29.14
N LEU A 561 4.56 1.25 29.02
CA LEU A 561 4.31 -0.11 29.50
C LEU A 561 5.11 -1.13 28.69
N VAL A 562 5.05 -1.04 27.35
CA VAL A 562 5.78 -1.94 26.45
C VAL A 562 7.29 -1.86 26.72
N GLY A 563 7.84 -0.64 26.78
CA GLY A 563 9.26 -0.41 27.06
C GLY A 563 9.71 -0.95 28.42
N LYS A 564 8.95 -0.70 29.49
CA LYS A 564 9.27 -1.17 30.85
C LYS A 564 9.27 -2.69 30.93
N VAL A 565 8.22 -3.36 30.44
CA VAL A 565 8.11 -4.83 30.51
C VAL A 565 9.15 -5.49 29.62
N THR A 566 9.37 -4.98 28.41
CA THR A 566 10.40 -5.48 27.49
C THR A 566 11.80 -5.35 28.07
N THR A 567 12.09 -4.21 28.70
CA THR A 567 13.39 -3.97 29.31
C THR A 567 13.65 -4.91 30.46
N LYS A 568 12.67 -5.05 31.36
CA LYS A 568 12.75 -6.00 32.46
C LYS A 568 12.94 -7.44 31.97
N TYR A 569 12.20 -7.85 30.94
CA TYR A 569 12.22 -9.22 30.45
C TYR A 569 13.53 -9.60 29.76
N PHE A 570 14.14 -8.70 28.99
CA PHE A 570 15.33 -9.04 28.18
C PHE A 570 16.65 -8.47 28.69
N TYR A 571 16.64 -7.44 29.53
CA TYR A 571 17.85 -6.68 29.84
C TYR A 571 18.10 -6.51 31.34
N GLU A 572 17.13 -6.83 32.19
CA GLU A 572 17.32 -6.89 33.64
C GLU A 572 17.45 -8.36 34.03
N LYS A 573 18.39 -8.65 34.94
CA LYS A 573 18.66 -10.01 35.44
C LYS A 573 17.71 -10.40 36.56
#